data_AF-A0A4Q5QDS5-F1
#
_entry.id   AF-A0A4Q5QDS5-F1
#
_cell.length_a   1.000
_cell.length_b   1.000
_cell.length_c   1.000
_cell.angle_alpha   90.00
_cell.angle_beta   90.00
_cell.angle_gamma   90.00
#
_symmetry.space_group_name_H-M   'P 1'
#
loop_
_entity.id
_entity.type
_entity.pdbx_description
1 polymer ?
#
loop_
_entity_poly.entity_id
_entity_poly.type
_entity_poly.pdbx_seq_one_letter_code
_entity_poly.pdbx_strand_id
1 'polypeptide(L)'
;MAYLAPSEFVTKMVDAGESKIFMSTRDTVIRSYMAGAILALAAVFAVSVNVQTGYSIIGAALFPVGFCMLYLLGFDLLTGVFTLTPLAVFDKRPGATWRGVLRNWGLVFC
;
A
#
# COMPACT_ATOMS: atom_id res chain seq x y z
N MET A 1 -4.00 -15.57 -19.56
CA MET A 1 -2.66 -14.99 -19.32
C MET A 1 -2.80 -13.94 -18.24
N ALA A 2 -1.92 -13.95 -17.24
CA ALA A 2 -1.95 -12.98 -16.13
C ALA A 2 -1.31 -11.62 -16.50
N TYR A 3 -0.83 -11.46 -17.74
CA TYR A 3 -0.23 -10.23 -18.24
C TYR A 3 -1.31 -9.27 -18.77
N LEU A 4 -1.21 -8.00 -18.38
CA LEU A 4 -2.03 -6.89 -18.86
C LEU A 4 -1.17 -5.99 -19.75
N ALA A 5 -1.74 -5.48 -20.84
CA ALA A 5 -1.06 -4.46 -21.64
C ALA A 5 -0.86 -3.18 -20.79
N PRO A 6 0.21 -2.38 -21.02
CA PRO A 6 0.47 -1.18 -20.22
C PRO A 6 -0.71 -0.21 -20.14
N SER A 7 -1.45 -0.03 -21.23
CA SER A 7 -2.66 0.81 -21.27
C SER A 7 -3.75 0.31 -20.32
N GLU A 8 -3.97 -1.00 -20.24
CA GLU A 8 -4.96 -1.62 -19.35
C GLU A 8 -4.49 -1.59 -17.89
N PHE A 9 -3.19 -1.78 -17.67
CA PHE A 9 -2.58 -1.73 -16.35
C PHE A 9 -2.72 -0.34 -15.72
N VAL A 10 -2.45 0.72 -16.47
CA VAL A 10 -2.62 2.10 -16.00
C VAL A 10 -4.07 2.37 -15.60
N THR A 11 -5.05 1.93 -16.39
CA THR A 11 -6.47 2.07 -16.01
C THR A 11 -6.76 1.39 -14.68
N LYS A 12 -6.24 0.17 -14.46
CA LYS A 12 -6.41 -0.53 -13.17
C LYS A 12 -5.76 0.19 -12.00
N MET A 13 -4.60 0.83 -12.20
CA MET A 13 -3.96 1.64 -11.16
C MET A 13 -4.81 2.87 -10.80
N VAL A 14 -5.38 3.54 -11.81
CA VAL A 14 -6.29 4.68 -11.61
C VAL A 14 -7.55 4.25 -10.85
N ASP A 15 -8.20 3.17 -11.28
CA ASP A 15 -9.40 2.63 -10.63
C ASP A 15 -9.11 2.26 -9.16
N ALA A 16 -7.93 1.69 -8.89
CA ALA A 16 -7.49 1.40 -7.54
C ALA A 16 -7.34 2.69 -6.72
N GLY A 17 -6.68 3.72 -7.26
CA GLY A 17 -6.55 5.03 -6.62
C GLY A 17 -7.90 5.69 -6.29
N GLU A 18 -8.84 5.64 -7.22
CA GLU A 18 -10.20 6.14 -7.06
C GLU A 18 -10.91 5.45 -5.89
N SER A 19 -10.84 4.12 -5.84
CA SER A 19 -11.45 3.34 -4.76
C SER A 19 -10.92 3.70 -3.36
N LYS A 20 -9.64 4.08 -3.26
CA LYS A 20 -9.04 4.51 -1.97
C LYS A 20 -9.53 5.88 -1.54
N ILE A 21 -9.69 6.82 -2.47
CA ILE A 21 -10.21 8.17 -2.16
C ILE A 21 -11.62 8.10 -1.56
N PHE A 22 -12.47 7.23 -2.11
CA PHE A 22 -13.87 7.07 -1.68
C PHE A 22 -14.07 6.10 -0.52
N MET A 23 -12.99 5.51 0.00
CA MET A 23 -13.08 4.59 1.12
C MET A 23 -13.62 5.27 2.39
N SER A 24 -14.42 4.52 3.16
CA SER A 24 -14.92 4.98 4.44
C SER A 24 -13.77 5.25 5.41
N THR A 25 -13.92 6.22 6.32
CA THR A 25 -12.88 6.54 7.31
C THR A 25 -12.55 5.31 8.17
N ARG A 26 -13.58 4.56 8.58
CA ARG A 26 -13.43 3.35 9.39
C ARG A 26 -12.56 2.31 8.68
N ASP A 27 -12.88 2.00 7.43
CA ASP A 27 -12.15 0.97 6.69
C ASP A 27 -10.72 1.42 6.38
N THR A 28 -10.54 2.72 6.06
CA THR A 28 -9.22 3.30 5.81
C THR A 28 -8.31 3.11 7.02
N VAL A 29 -8.78 3.50 8.22
CA VAL A 29 -7.99 3.43 9.46
C VAL A 29 -7.73 1.98 9.88
N ILE A 30 -8.72 1.09 9.77
CA ILE A 30 -8.52 -0.33 10.10
C ILE A 30 -7.46 -0.94 9.18
N ARG A 31 -7.56 -0.69 7.86
CA ARG A 31 -6.63 -1.25 6.88
C ARG A 31 -5.22 -0.68 7.01
N SER A 32 -5.08 0.62 7.30
CA SER A 32 -3.76 1.23 7.50
C SER A 32 -3.09 0.73 8.77
N TYR A 33 -3.83 0.62 9.88
CA TYR A 33 -3.29 0.10 11.13
C TYR A 33 -2.82 -1.35 11.00
N MET A 34 -3.64 -2.20 10.37
CA MET A 34 -3.27 -3.59 10.08
C MET A 34 -2.05 -3.67 9.16
N ALA A 35 -1.94 -2.76 8.17
CA ALA A 35 -0.76 -2.68 7.32
C ALA A 35 0.51 -2.36 8.12
N GLY A 36 0.44 -1.35 8.99
CA GLY A 36 1.54 -0.97 9.86
C GLY A 36 1.97 -2.10 10.81
N ALA A 37 1.00 -2.79 11.42
CA ALA A 37 1.28 -3.92 12.31
C ALA A 37 2.02 -5.07 11.60
N ILE A 38 1.57 -5.45 10.41
CA ILE A 38 2.21 -6.52 9.62
C ILE A 38 3.62 -6.10 9.18
N LEU A 39 3.79 -4.84 8.75
CA LEU A 39 5.09 -4.34 8.32
C LEU A 39 6.08 -4.27 9.50
N ALA A 40 5.62 -3.89 10.69
CA ALA A 40 6.43 -3.89 11.90
C ALA A 40 6.89 -5.31 12.27
N LEU A 41 5.99 -6.29 12.20
CA LEU A 41 6.34 -7.70 12.42
C LEU A 41 7.35 -8.21 11.39
N ALA A 42 7.18 -7.86 10.12
CA ALA A 42 8.13 -8.20 9.06
C ALA A 42 9.51 -7.55 9.27
N ALA A 43 9.56 -6.31 9.77
CA ALA A 43 10.80 -5.62 10.10
C ALA A 43 11.53 -6.31 11.26
N VAL A 44 10.82 -6.61 12.36
CA VAL A 44 11.40 -7.35 13.50
C VAL A 44 11.91 -8.72 13.07
N PHE A 45 11.17 -9.43 12.22
CA PHE A 45 11.59 -10.70 11.64
C PHE A 45 12.89 -10.57 10.83
N ALA A 46 12.95 -9.59 9.91
CA ALA A 46 14.13 -9.36 9.09
C ALA A 46 15.37 -8.97 9.92
N VAL A 47 15.20 -8.12 10.94
CA VAL A 47 16.26 -7.75 11.88
C VAL A 47 16.73 -8.98 12.67
N SER A 48 15.80 -9.81 13.15
CA SER A 48 16.14 -11.04 13.88
C SER A 48 16.96 -12.00 13.02
N VAL A 49 16.60 -12.19 11.75
CA VAL A 49 17.38 -12.99 10.79
C VAL A 49 18.78 -12.41 10.60
N ASN A 50 18.89 -11.09 10.42
CA ASN A 50 20.18 -10.42 10.26
C ASN A 50 21.08 -10.68 11.48
N VAL A 51 20.56 -10.46 12.69
CA VAL A 51 21.30 -10.66 13.94
C VAL A 51 21.70 -12.13 14.16
N GLN A 52 20.82 -13.08 13.84
CA GLN A 52 21.08 -14.51 14.04
C GLN A 52 22.08 -15.08 13.02
N THR A 53 22.05 -14.59 11.78
CA THR A 53 22.89 -15.12 10.70
C THR A 53 24.21 -14.35 10.53
N GLY A 54 24.26 -13.09 10.95
CA GLY A 54 25.36 -12.17 10.66
C GLY A 54 25.39 -11.65 9.21
N TYR A 55 24.44 -12.06 8.36
CA TYR A 55 24.38 -11.69 6.95
C TYR A 55 23.16 -10.80 6.65
N SER A 56 23.39 -9.51 6.49
CA SER A 56 22.31 -8.54 6.25
C SER A 56 21.50 -8.80 4.96
N ILE A 57 22.11 -9.45 3.97
CA ILE A 57 21.41 -9.81 2.73
C ILE A 57 20.28 -10.82 2.95
N ILE A 58 20.40 -11.71 3.95
CA ILE A 58 19.37 -12.72 4.23
C ILE A 58 18.13 -12.03 4.84
N GLY A 59 18.35 -11.12 5.80
CA GLY A 59 17.26 -10.31 6.35
C GLY A 59 16.56 -9.48 5.28
N ALA A 60 17.33 -8.83 4.39
CA ALA A 60 16.79 -8.05 3.29
C ALA A 60 15.99 -8.89 2.29
N ALA A 61 16.45 -10.11 1.98
CA ALA A 61 15.76 -11.02 1.07
C ALA A 61 14.43 -11.55 1.64
N LEU A 62 14.33 -11.66 2.97
CA LEU A 62 13.13 -12.18 3.65
C LEU A 62 12.13 -11.10 4.08
N PHE A 63 12.57 -9.84 4.21
CA PHE A 63 11.69 -8.70 4.52
C PHE A 63 10.43 -8.57 3.62
N PRO A 64 10.48 -8.83 2.29
CA PRO A 64 9.32 -8.74 1.41
C PRO A 64 8.13 -9.63 1.79
N VAL A 65 8.30 -10.61 2.68
CA VAL A 65 7.17 -11.41 3.21
C VAL A 65 6.07 -10.52 3.79
N GLY A 66 6.44 -9.40 4.43
CA GLY A 66 5.51 -8.40 4.93
C GLY A 66 4.63 -7.85 3.81
N PHE A 67 5.25 -7.36 2.74
CA PHE A 67 4.54 -6.81 1.58
C PHE A 67 3.63 -7.83 0.90
N CYS A 68 4.07 -9.08 0.75
CA CYS A 68 3.23 -10.16 0.22
C CYS A 68 1.95 -10.33 1.05
N MET A 69 2.06 -10.33 2.39
CA MET A 69 0.90 -10.41 3.28
C MET A 69 -0.02 -9.20 3.14
N LEU A 70 0.53 -7.99 3.03
CA LEU A 70 -0.27 -6.77 2.81
C LEU A 70 -1.15 -6.87 1.56
N TYR A 71 -0.57 -7.31 0.45
CA TYR A 71 -1.30 -7.46 -0.81
C TYR A 71 -2.35 -8.58 -0.75
N LEU A 72 -2.01 -9.73 -0.16
CA LEU A 72 -2.94 -10.87 -0.06
C LEU A 72 -4.14 -10.56 0.85
N LEU A 73 -3.93 -9.78 1.92
CA LEU A 73 -4.98 -9.39 2.86
C LEU A 73 -5.70 -8.10 2.46
N GLY A 74 -5.25 -7.42 1.40
CA GLY A 74 -5.89 -6.21 0.87
C GLY A 74 -5.76 -4.99 1.78
N PHE A 75 -4.68 -4.91 2.56
CA PHE A 75 -4.38 -3.78 3.43
C PHE A 75 -3.69 -2.64 2.69
N ASP A 76 -3.90 -1.42 3.18
CA ASP A 76 -3.46 -0.20 2.53
C ASP A 76 -2.25 0.40 3.22
N LEU A 77 -1.10 0.33 2.53
CA LEU A 77 0.13 0.97 2.99
C LEU A 77 0.24 2.38 2.40
N LEU A 78 0.70 3.32 3.22
CA LEU A 78 0.88 4.73 2.86
C LEU A 78 1.63 4.93 1.55
N THR A 79 2.75 4.22 1.36
CA THR A 79 3.57 4.37 0.14
C THR A 79 2.84 3.92 -1.14
N GLY A 80 2.01 2.88 -1.04
CA GLY A 80 1.15 2.45 -2.13
C GLY A 80 0.07 3.48 -2.44
N VAL A 81 -0.58 4.00 -1.39
CA VAL A 81 -1.60 5.03 -1.50
C VAL A 81 -1.05 6.34 -2.08
N PHE A 82 0.16 6.76 -1.70
CA PHE A 82 0.85 7.92 -2.28
C PHE A 82 1.03 7.80 -3.79
N THR A 83 1.19 6.57 -4.28
CA THR A 83 1.32 6.31 -5.71
C THR A 83 -0.04 6.30 -6.40
N LEU A 84 -1.04 5.63 -5.81
CA LEU A 84 -2.30 5.35 -6.49
C LEU A 84 -3.28 6.53 -6.47
N THR A 85 -3.47 7.20 -5.33
CA THR A 85 -4.54 8.20 -5.20
C THR A 85 -4.34 9.46 -6.06
N PRO A 86 -3.12 9.98 -6.31
CA PRO A 86 -2.93 11.08 -7.24
C PRO A 86 -3.33 10.74 -8.68
N LEU A 87 -3.17 9.48 -9.11
CA LEU A 87 -3.51 9.04 -10.47
C LEU A 87 -4.99 9.24 -10.78
N ALA A 88 -5.88 9.01 -9.80
CA ALA A 88 -7.31 9.26 -9.94
C ALA A 88 -7.63 10.74 -10.16
N VAL A 89 -6.87 11.65 -9.54
CA VAL A 89 -7.02 13.09 -9.74
C VAL A 89 -6.47 13.52 -11.10
N PHE A 90 -5.30 12.99 -11.50
CA PHE A 90 -4.70 13.28 -12.80
C PHE A 90 -5.56 12.77 -13.97
N ASP A 91 -6.19 11.61 -13.81
CA ASP A 91 -7.15 11.05 -14.77
C ASP A 91 -8.52 11.77 -14.74
N LYS A 92 -8.69 12.75 -13.85
CA LYS A 92 -9.92 13.54 -13.67
C LYS A 92 -11.15 12.69 -13.35
N ARG A 93 -10.98 11.67 -12.50
CA ARG A 93 -12.10 10.82 -12.08
C ARG A 93 -13.19 11.65 -11.37
N PRO A 94 -14.49 11.39 -11.62
CA PRO A 94 -15.57 12.14 -11.01
C PRO A 94 -15.48 12.13 -9.48
N GLY A 95 -15.38 13.31 -8.86
CA GLY A 95 -15.30 13.44 -7.39
C GLY A 95 -13.90 13.17 -6.79
N ALA A 96 -12.92 12.72 -7.58
CA ALA A 96 -11.53 12.63 -7.13
C ALA A 96 -10.94 14.05 -7.02
N THR A 97 -10.57 14.43 -5.80
CA THR A 97 -10.02 15.77 -5.51
C THR A 97 -8.74 15.66 -4.71
N TRP A 98 -7.85 16.65 -4.84
CA TRP A 98 -6.66 16.76 -3.98
C TRP A 98 -7.00 16.79 -2.50
N ARG A 99 -8.16 17.35 -2.12
CA ARG A 99 -8.67 17.30 -0.75
C ARG A 99 -8.96 15.86 -0.31
N GLY A 100 -9.54 15.04 -1.20
CA GLY A 100 -9.76 13.61 -0.96
C GLY A 100 -8.45 12.84 -0.81
N VAL A 101 -7.46 13.12 -1.66
CA VAL A 101 -6.11 12.56 -1.58
C VAL A 101 -5.47 12.87 -0.22
N LEU A 102 -5.43 14.15 0.18
CA LEU A 102 -4.84 14.57 1.44
C LEU A 102 -5.58 14.01 2.67
N ARG A 103 -6.91 13.92 2.62
CA ARG A 103 -7.70 13.23 3.66
C ARG A 103 -7.27 11.77 3.78
N ASN A 104 -7.23 11.04 2.66
CA ASN A 104 -6.87 9.63 2.68
C ASN A 104 -5.43 9.44 3.20
N TRP A 105 -4.48 10.25 2.73
CA TRP A 105 -3.09 10.23 3.22
C TRP A 105 -2.99 10.49 4.72
N GLY A 106 -3.71 11.49 5.23
CA GLY A 106 -3.76 11.77 6.66
C GLY A 106 -4.32 10.59 7.46
N LEU A 107 -5.41 9.98 7.00
CA LEU A 107 -6.03 8.83 7.66
C LEU A 107 -5.16 7.56 7.63
N VAL A 108 -4.39 7.36 6.57
CA VAL A 108 -3.49 6.20 6.44
C VAL A 108 -2.20 6.40 7.23
N PHE A 109 -1.76 7.65 7.43
CA PHE A 109 -0.56 7.98 8.21
C PHE A 109 -0.80 7.91 9.73
N CYS A 110 -2.00 8.25 10.19
CA CYS A 110 -2.42 8.13 11.59
C CYS A 110 -2.51 6.67 12.04
#